data_AF-A0A068NTU2-F1
#
_entry.id   AF-A0A068NTU2-F1
#
_cell.length_a   1.000
_cell.length_b   1.000
_cell.length_c   1.000
_cell.angle_alpha   90.00
_cell.angle_beta   90.00
_cell.angle_gamma   90.00
#
_symmetry.space_group_name_H-M   'P 1'
#
loop_
_entity.id
_entity.type
_entity.pdbx_description
1 polymer ?
#
loop_
_entity_poly.entity_id
_entity_poly.type
_entity_poly.pdbx_seq_one_letter_code
_entity_poly.pdbx_strand_id
1 'polypeptide(L)'
;MRTRIHAIGILAVIALSTVAFAAVDGFSVARKAKKDEVHKYSMKADVDYSGVPVVVNATISEKVTDVAADGAYTLEQMQVDGKVTINGSTSDMPGGPPTSMIYKANGEVSKILGDKAQATGGAYRMANLGLLVDPGKALAVGDAWTFDVKADKTLGTVAAKADFKLLGEEKIGTHDTLKVKATVKETEGDAPATSDGTMWIDKADGSMIKTEVKWTNAPFPGSPAPLNATVKIERVDK
;
A
#
# COMPACT_ATOMS: atom_id res chain seq x y z
N MET A 1 -12.56 86.27 -27.80
CA MET A 1 -12.31 85.26 -28.84
C MET A 1 -11.27 84.28 -28.30
N ARG A 2 -11.65 82.99 -28.16
CA ARG A 2 -10.80 81.77 -28.08
C ARG A 2 -9.89 81.57 -26.85
N THR A 3 -9.76 80.41 -26.20
CA THR A 3 -10.54 79.16 -26.06
C THR A 3 -9.94 78.46 -24.82
N ARG A 4 -10.76 77.93 -23.90
CA ARG A 4 -10.32 77.11 -22.76
C ARG A 4 -10.16 75.66 -23.22
N ILE A 5 -9.00 75.02 -22.97
CA ILE A 5 -8.80 73.58 -23.20
C ILE A 5 -9.02 72.86 -21.86
N HIS A 6 -10.07 72.04 -21.81
CA HIS A 6 -10.33 71.11 -20.71
C HIS A 6 -9.68 69.78 -21.05
N ALA A 7 -8.75 69.31 -20.23
CA ALA A 7 -8.21 67.96 -20.30
C ALA A 7 -9.10 67.04 -19.45
N ILE A 8 -9.81 66.13 -20.11
CA ILE A 8 -10.59 65.06 -19.48
C ILE A 8 -9.61 63.94 -19.13
N GLY A 9 -9.35 63.73 -17.84
CA GLY A 9 -8.59 62.59 -17.34
C GLY A 9 -9.47 61.35 -17.24
N ILE A 10 -9.16 60.33 -18.04
CA ILE A 10 -9.78 59.00 -17.96
C ILE A 10 -9.14 58.25 -16.79
N LEU A 11 -9.92 57.97 -15.75
CA LEU A 11 -9.55 57.03 -14.67
C LEU A 11 -9.73 55.60 -15.19
N ALA A 12 -8.62 54.89 -15.40
CA ALA A 12 -8.62 53.45 -15.63
C ALA A 12 -8.66 52.71 -14.28
N VAL A 13 -9.80 52.09 -13.95
CA VAL A 13 -9.93 51.18 -12.81
C VAL A 13 -9.36 49.82 -13.23
N ILE A 14 -8.17 49.48 -12.73
CA ILE A 14 -7.60 48.14 -12.87
C ILE A 14 -8.24 47.25 -11.81
N ALA A 15 -9.18 46.39 -12.22
CA ALA A 15 -9.71 45.34 -11.36
C ALA A 15 -8.65 44.24 -11.20
N LEU A 16 -7.95 44.22 -10.07
CA LEU A 16 -7.12 43.07 -9.68
C LEU A 16 -8.04 41.89 -9.35
N SER A 17 -8.13 40.93 -10.27
CA SER A 17 -8.67 39.60 -9.98
C SER A 17 -7.66 38.85 -9.13
N THR A 18 -7.77 38.93 -7.80
CA THR A 18 -7.06 38.02 -6.91
C THR A 18 -7.64 36.62 -7.09
N VAL A 19 -6.96 35.80 -7.90
CA VAL A 19 -7.20 34.36 -7.90
C VAL A 19 -6.77 33.86 -6.53
N ALA A 20 -7.74 33.64 -5.64
CA ALA A 20 -7.49 32.95 -4.39
C ALA A 20 -7.03 31.53 -4.75
N PHE A 21 -5.73 31.27 -4.64
CA PHE A 21 -5.25 29.90 -4.50
C PHE A 21 -5.85 29.39 -3.19
N ALA A 22 -6.95 28.62 -3.29
CA ALA A 22 -7.33 27.75 -2.20
C ALA A 22 -6.10 26.87 -1.93
N ALA A 23 -5.52 27.01 -0.74
CA ALA A 23 -4.55 26.03 -0.26
C ALA A 23 -5.29 24.69 -0.26
N VAL A 24 -5.05 23.87 -1.27
CA VAL A 24 -5.50 22.49 -1.26
C VAL A 24 -4.67 21.84 -0.17
N ASP A 25 -5.30 21.58 0.98
CA ASP A 25 -4.69 20.79 2.05
C ASP A 25 -4.16 19.49 1.40
N GLY A 26 -2.85 19.29 1.48
CA GLY A 26 -2.22 18.12 0.87
C GLY A 26 -2.72 16.83 1.52
N PHE A 27 -2.62 15.73 0.79
CA PHE A 27 -3.06 14.42 1.23
C PHE A 27 -2.06 13.79 2.21
N SER A 28 -2.54 12.85 3.04
CA SER A 28 -1.68 11.97 3.84
C SER A 28 -2.06 10.53 3.54
N VAL A 29 -1.05 9.65 3.51
CA VAL A 29 -1.24 8.20 3.39
C VAL A 29 -1.02 7.49 4.73
N ALA A 30 -0.88 8.25 5.82
CA ALA A 30 -0.69 7.72 7.16
C ALA A 30 -1.90 6.91 7.62
N ARG A 31 -1.65 5.73 8.16
CA ARG A 31 -2.67 4.85 8.71
C ARG A 31 -3.17 5.38 10.06
N LYS A 32 -4.46 5.65 10.16
CA LYS A 32 -5.17 6.01 11.40
C LYS A 32 -5.94 4.82 11.95
N ALA A 33 -5.21 3.80 12.39
CA ALA A 33 -5.77 2.55 12.87
C ALA A 33 -6.66 2.76 14.11
N LYS A 34 -7.70 1.93 14.23
CA LYS A 34 -8.62 1.90 15.37
C LYS A 34 -8.67 0.50 15.94
N LYS A 35 -8.52 0.40 17.26
CA LYS A 35 -8.65 -0.88 17.95
C LYS A 35 -9.99 -1.54 17.65
N ASP A 36 -9.96 -2.84 17.44
CA ASP A 36 -11.07 -3.71 17.08
C ASP A 36 -11.71 -3.42 15.70
N GLU A 37 -11.13 -2.57 14.87
CA GLU A 37 -11.55 -2.45 13.48
C GLU A 37 -11.25 -3.75 12.72
N VAL A 38 -12.17 -4.15 11.85
CA VAL A 38 -12.09 -5.39 11.08
C VAL A 38 -12.35 -5.10 9.62
N HIS A 39 -11.44 -5.57 8.77
CA HIS A 39 -11.58 -5.53 7.33
C HIS A 39 -11.53 -6.94 6.76
N LYS A 40 -12.31 -7.18 5.71
CA LYS A 40 -12.24 -8.41 4.93
C LYS A 40 -11.80 -8.06 3.52
N TYR A 41 -11.04 -8.96 2.91
CA TYR A 41 -10.47 -8.78 1.60
C TYR A 41 -10.69 -10.04 0.76
N SER A 42 -11.03 -9.84 -0.50
CA SER A 42 -10.93 -10.86 -1.53
C SER A 42 -9.55 -10.76 -2.17
N MET A 43 -8.83 -11.88 -2.21
CA MET A 43 -7.54 -11.99 -2.88
C MET A 43 -7.66 -12.94 -4.07
N LYS A 44 -7.06 -12.53 -5.19
CA LYS A 44 -6.71 -13.42 -6.29
C LYS A 44 -5.22 -13.30 -6.59
N ALA A 45 -4.51 -14.41 -6.63
CA ALA A 45 -3.10 -14.48 -7.03
C ALA A 45 -2.94 -15.48 -8.18
N ASP A 46 -2.38 -15.02 -9.29
CA ASP A 46 -1.92 -15.86 -10.39
C ASP A 46 -0.40 -16.07 -10.21
N VAL A 47 0.00 -17.28 -9.79
CA VAL A 47 1.37 -17.66 -9.42
C VAL A 47 1.97 -18.58 -10.48
N ASP A 48 3.21 -18.32 -10.86
CA ASP A 48 4.00 -19.23 -11.71
C ASP A 48 4.88 -20.13 -10.82
N TYR A 49 4.52 -21.41 -10.72
CA TYR A 49 5.29 -22.42 -10.00
C TYR A 49 6.03 -23.31 -10.99
N SER A 50 7.28 -22.97 -11.31
CA SER A 50 8.13 -23.74 -12.22
C SER A 50 7.50 -23.98 -13.61
N GLY A 51 6.84 -22.97 -14.16
CA GLY A 51 6.12 -23.03 -15.44
C GLY A 51 4.70 -23.58 -15.35
N VAL A 52 4.26 -24.01 -14.16
CA VAL A 52 2.89 -24.45 -13.91
C VAL A 52 2.07 -23.28 -13.39
N PRO A 53 1.00 -22.85 -14.09
CA PRO A 53 0.13 -21.79 -13.60
C PRO A 53 -0.70 -22.29 -12.42
N VAL A 54 -0.63 -21.56 -11.31
CA VAL A 54 -1.40 -21.78 -10.09
C VAL A 54 -2.26 -20.55 -9.83
N VAL A 55 -3.56 -20.74 -9.65
CA VAL A 55 -4.47 -19.64 -9.26
C VAL A 55 -4.93 -19.85 -7.83
N VAL A 56 -4.68 -18.86 -6.98
CA VAL A 56 -5.15 -18.84 -5.59
C VAL A 56 -6.24 -17.78 -5.49
N ASN A 57 -7.40 -18.17 -4.95
CA ASN A 57 -8.44 -17.23 -4.51
C ASN A 57 -8.61 -17.42 -3.01
N ALA A 58 -8.65 -16.34 -2.23
CA ALA A 58 -8.81 -16.45 -0.79
C ALA A 58 -9.60 -15.28 -0.21
N THR A 59 -10.28 -15.54 0.90
CA THR A 59 -10.81 -14.50 1.76
C THR A 59 -9.86 -14.28 2.93
N ILE A 60 -9.39 -13.04 3.08
CA ILE A 60 -8.52 -12.63 4.17
C ILE A 60 -9.34 -11.76 5.14
N SER A 61 -9.19 -11.98 6.43
CA SER A 61 -9.70 -11.10 7.47
C SER A 61 -8.52 -10.44 8.17
N GLU A 62 -8.62 -9.14 8.39
CA GLU A 62 -7.69 -8.34 9.17
C GLU A 62 -8.42 -7.72 10.35
N LYS A 63 -7.80 -7.74 11.53
CA LYS A 63 -8.29 -7.10 12.74
C LYS A 63 -7.17 -6.30 13.39
N VAL A 64 -7.39 -5.03 13.70
CA VAL A 64 -6.46 -4.31 14.57
C VAL A 64 -6.76 -4.68 16.02
N THR A 65 -5.79 -5.30 16.67
CA THR A 65 -5.92 -5.81 18.05
C THR A 65 -5.42 -4.82 19.09
N ASP A 66 -4.50 -3.93 18.70
CA ASP A 66 -3.97 -2.90 19.58
C ASP A 66 -3.48 -1.66 18.81
N VAL A 67 -3.53 -0.50 19.45
CA VAL A 67 -3.02 0.78 18.93
C VAL A 67 -2.30 1.50 20.07
N ALA A 68 -1.01 1.76 19.87
CA ALA A 68 -0.17 2.47 20.81
C ALA A 68 -0.34 4.00 20.68
N ALA A 69 0.09 4.73 21.72
CA ALA A 69 -0.02 6.19 21.78
C ALA A 69 0.79 6.92 20.70
N ASP A 70 1.85 6.30 20.19
CA ASP A 70 2.69 6.83 19.10
C ASP A 70 2.12 6.55 17.70
N GLY A 71 0.99 5.85 17.61
CA GLY A 71 0.34 5.45 16.36
C GLY A 71 0.81 4.09 15.82
N ALA A 72 1.75 3.40 16.46
CA ALA A 72 2.04 2.01 16.13
C ALA A 72 0.80 1.13 16.40
N TYR A 73 0.62 0.07 15.64
CA TYR A 73 -0.55 -0.80 15.78
C TYR A 73 -0.23 -2.26 15.52
N THR A 74 -1.00 -3.15 16.14
CA THR A 74 -0.92 -4.59 15.92
C THR A 74 -2.08 -5.03 15.04
N LEU A 75 -1.76 -5.61 13.89
CA LEU A 75 -2.72 -6.18 12.94
C LEU A 75 -2.68 -7.70 13.07
N GLU A 76 -3.82 -8.33 13.28
CA GLU A 76 -4.00 -9.77 13.18
C GLU A 76 -4.62 -10.09 11.82
N GLN A 77 -3.98 -10.98 11.05
CA GLN A 77 -4.44 -11.40 9.74
C GLN A 77 -4.71 -12.90 9.74
N MET A 78 -5.82 -13.30 9.14
CA MET A 78 -6.23 -14.69 9.01
C MET A 78 -6.77 -14.97 7.61
N GLN A 79 -6.32 -16.06 6.99
CA GLN A 79 -7.04 -16.65 5.86
C GLN A 79 -8.29 -17.34 6.41
N VAL A 80 -9.47 -16.88 5.98
CA VAL A 80 -10.76 -17.43 6.38
C VAL A 80 -11.04 -18.70 5.59
N ASP A 81 -10.93 -18.59 4.27
CA ASP A 81 -11.13 -19.66 3.31
C ASP A 81 -10.35 -19.34 2.03
N GLY A 82 -10.25 -20.34 1.15
CA GLY A 82 -9.70 -20.15 -0.17
C GLY A 82 -9.83 -21.37 -1.06
N LYS A 83 -9.43 -21.20 -2.30
CA LYS A 83 -9.35 -22.22 -3.33
C LYS A 83 -8.04 -22.09 -4.07
N VAL A 84 -7.44 -23.22 -4.37
CA VAL A 84 -6.26 -23.29 -5.23
C VAL A 84 -6.62 -24.10 -6.47
N THR A 85 -6.28 -23.56 -7.65
CA THR A 85 -6.45 -24.23 -8.93
C THR A 85 -5.08 -24.50 -9.55
N ILE A 86 -4.79 -25.77 -9.79
CA ILE A 86 -3.54 -26.24 -10.42
C ILE A 86 -3.94 -27.09 -11.61
N ASN A 87 -3.46 -26.75 -12.81
CA ASN A 87 -3.79 -27.48 -14.06
C ASN A 87 -5.31 -27.70 -14.24
N GLY A 88 -6.13 -26.71 -13.91
CA GLY A 88 -7.60 -26.76 -14.00
C GLY A 88 -8.30 -27.56 -12.89
N SER A 89 -7.57 -28.29 -12.05
CA SER A 89 -8.13 -28.96 -10.88
C SER A 89 -8.18 -27.99 -9.70
N THR A 90 -9.36 -27.85 -9.10
CA THR A 90 -9.58 -26.95 -7.96
C THR A 90 -9.71 -27.74 -6.66
N SER A 91 -9.05 -27.27 -5.60
CA SER A 91 -9.14 -27.84 -4.26
C SER A 91 -9.36 -26.73 -3.24
N ASP A 92 -10.07 -27.06 -2.16
CA ASP A 92 -10.30 -26.12 -1.07
C ASP A 92 -9.01 -25.93 -0.28
N MET A 93 -8.75 -24.69 0.11
CA MET A 93 -7.65 -24.29 0.97
C MET A 93 -8.26 -23.81 2.29
N PRO A 94 -8.28 -24.65 3.35
CA PRO A 94 -8.88 -24.25 4.62
C PRO A 94 -8.16 -23.05 5.22
N GLY A 95 -8.85 -22.32 6.08
CA GLY A 95 -8.23 -21.26 6.86
C GLY A 95 -7.10 -21.76 7.76
N GLY A 96 -6.18 -20.86 8.10
CA GLY A 96 -5.06 -21.12 8.99
C GLY A 96 -5.18 -20.36 10.31
N PRO A 97 -4.32 -20.65 11.31
CA PRO A 97 -4.24 -19.79 12.49
C PRO A 97 -3.86 -18.35 12.10
N PRO A 98 -4.30 -17.35 12.87
CA PRO A 98 -3.94 -15.96 12.59
C PRO A 98 -2.42 -15.74 12.74
N THR A 99 -1.91 -14.79 11.96
CA THR A 99 -0.56 -14.22 12.12
C THR A 99 -0.72 -12.76 12.50
N SER A 100 0.03 -12.28 13.50
CA SER A 100 0.00 -10.87 13.87
C SER A 100 1.24 -10.14 13.37
N MET A 101 1.10 -8.88 13.01
CA MET A 101 2.17 -7.99 12.57
C MET A 101 2.08 -6.69 13.34
N ILE A 102 3.21 -6.22 13.85
CA ILE A 102 3.32 -4.92 14.52
C ILE A 102 3.86 -3.92 13.52
N TYR A 103 3.04 -2.93 13.18
CA TYR A 103 3.39 -1.82 12.33
C TYR A 103 3.81 -0.62 13.16
N LYS A 104 4.86 0.08 12.71
CA LYS A 104 5.16 1.44 13.17
C LYS A 104 4.10 2.40 12.62
N ALA A 105 3.99 3.58 13.22
CA ALA A 105 3.04 4.62 12.80
C ALA A 105 3.18 5.05 11.34
N ASN A 106 4.39 4.93 10.76
CA ASN A 106 4.65 5.25 9.36
C ASN A 106 4.34 4.12 8.38
N GLY A 107 3.91 2.94 8.85
CA GLY A 107 3.58 1.79 8.00
C GLY A 107 4.68 0.73 7.84
N GLU A 108 5.88 0.93 8.42
CA GLU A 108 6.91 -0.12 8.44
C GLU A 108 6.50 -1.30 9.33
N VAL A 109 6.76 -2.54 8.87
CA VAL A 109 6.63 -3.73 9.72
C VAL A 109 7.83 -3.83 10.65
N SER A 110 7.58 -3.73 11.96
CA SER A 110 8.62 -3.87 12.99
C SER A 110 8.80 -5.32 13.44
N LYS A 111 7.72 -6.11 13.44
CA LYS A 111 7.71 -7.49 13.93
C LYS A 111 6.58 -8.30 13.34
N ILE A 112 6.85 -9.56 13.02
CA ILE A 112 5.84 -10.58 12.72
C ILE A 112 5.79 -11.54 13.90
N LEU A 113 4.61 -11.65 14.51
CA LEU A 113 4.28 -12.56 15.60
C LEU A 113 3.50 -13.73 15.04
N GLY A 114 4.05 -14.93 15.22
CA GLY A 114 3.42 -16.16 14.80
C GLY A 114 4.27 -17.34 15.22
N ASP A 115 3.85 -18.53 14.84
CA ASP A 115 4.67 -19.73 15.04
C ASP A 115 6.02 -19.55 14.32
N LYS A 116 7.11 -20.19 14.80
CA LYS A 116 8.46 -19.98 14.22
C LYS A 116 8.52 -20.26 12.71
N ALA A 117 7.65 -21.12 12.21
CA ALA A 117 7.49 -21.42 10.78
C ALA A 117 6.89 -20.26 9.96
N GLN A 118 6.18 -19.33 10.60
CA GLN A 118 5.53 -18.16 9.97
C GLN A 118 6.41 -16.91 10.03
N ALA A 119 7.19 -16.73 11.10
CA ALA A 119 8.10 -15.58 11.26
C ALA A 119 9.49 -15.86 10.63
N THR A 120 9.52 -16.23 9.34
CA THR A 120 10.76 -16.51 8.60
C THR A 120 11.29 -15.27 7.88
N GLY A 121 12.55 -15.28 7.44
CA GLY A 121 13.10 -14.22 6.59
C GLY A 121 12.30 -13.99 5.31
N GLY A 122 11.72 -15.05 4.74
CA GLY A 122 10.79 -14.93 3.61
C GLY A 122 9.55 -14.10 3.95
N ALA A 123 8.98 -14.27 5.15
CA ALA A 123 7.81 -13.51 5.58
C ALA A 123 8.10 -12.02 5.75
N TYR A 124 9.22 -11.66 6.37
CA TYR A 124 9.62 -10.24 6.49
C TYR A 124 9.96 -9.62 5.13
N ARG A 125 10.62 -10.37 4.23
CA ARG A 125 10.89 -9.91 2.86
C ARG A 125 9.58 -9.70 2.08
N MET A 126 8.62 -10.63 2.19
CA MET A 126 7.28 -10.46 1.60
C MET A 126 6.55 -9.24 2.15
N ALA A 127 6.61 -9.01 3.47
CA ALA A 127 6.01 -7.81 4.08
C ALA A 127 6.63 -6.52 3.51
N ASN A 128 7.95 -6.50 3.30
CA ASN A 128 8.63 -5.35 2.67
C ASN A 128 8.20 -5.15 1.20
N LEU A 129 7.89 -6.22 0.45
CA LEU A 129 7.40 -6.10 -0.93
C LEU A 129 6.00 -5.47 -1.03
N GLY A 130 5.18 -5.61 0.02
CA GLY A 130 3.84 -5.00 0.12
C GLY A 130 3.82 -3.65 0.84
N LEU A 131 4.98 -3.06 1.12
CA LEU A 131 5.14 -1.89 1.98
C LEU A 131 4.57 -0.62 1.34
N LEU A 132 3.92 0.21 2.17
CA LEU A 132 3.66 1.62 1.92
C LEU A 132 4.10 2.41 3.15
N VAL A 133 5.08 3.31 2.99
CA VAL A 133 5.55 4.17 4.08
C VAL A 133 5.04 5.59 3.89
N ASP A 134 4.42 6.14 4.94
CA ASP A 134 4.04 7.55 4.98
C ASP A 134 5.29 8.44 5.09
N PRO A 135 5.46 9.46 4.23
CA PRO A 135 6.64 10.32 4.23
C PRO A 135 6.64 11.36 5.36
N GLY A 136 5.67 11.35 6.28
CA GLY A 136 5.56 12.30 7.39
C GLY A 136 5.22 13.72 6.97
N LYS A 137 4.74 13.91 5.73
CA LYS A 137 4.39 15.22 5.17
C LYS A 137 3.15 15.12 4.29
N ALA A 138 2.46 16.25 4.14
CA ALA A 138 1.37 16.38 3.19
C ALA A 138 1.88 16.21 1.75
N LEU A 139 1.09 15.54 0.91
CA LEU A 139 1.39 15.16 -0.47
C LEU A 139 0.46 15.88 -1.44
N ALA A 140 1.01 16.39 -2.53
CA ALA A 140 0.25 16.80 -3.70
C ALA A 140 0.18 15.66 -4.73
N VAL A 141 -0.85 15.70 -5.59
CA VAL A 141 -0.89 14.80 -6.75
C VAL A 141 0.35 15.02 -7.61
N GLY A 142 1.03 13.93 -7.96
CA GLY A 142 2.29 13.94 -8.69
C GLY A 142 3.53 13.86 -7.81
N ASP A 143 3.42 14.11 -6.50
CA ASP A 143 4.53 13.95 -5.57
C ASP A 143 5.04 12.52 -5.55
N ALA A 144 6.36 12.40 -5.47
CA ALA A 144 7.06 11.14 -5.33
C ALA A 144 7.93 11.16 -4.08
N TRP A 145 8.09 10.01 -3.45
CA TRP A 145 8.97 9.83 -2.31
C TRP A 145 9.56 8.42 -2.31
N THR A 146 10.62 8.24 -1.54
CA THR A 146 11.35 6.98 -1.47
C THR A 146 11.53 6.55 -0.03
N PHE A 147 11.74 5.26 0.16
CA PHE A 147 12.08 4.69 1.45
C PHE A 147 13.13 3.59 1.30
N ASP A 148 14.19 3.64 2.10
CA ASP A 148 15.23 2.61 2.12
C ASP A 148 14.93 1.61 3.24
N VAL A 149 14.68 0.37 2.84
CA VAL A 149 14.57 -0.78 3.75
C VAL A 149 15.98 -1.26 4.05
N LYS A 150 16.36 -1.24 5.33
CA LYS A 150 17.66 -1.74 5.78
C LYS A 150 17.64 -3.26 5.89
N ALA A 151 18.75 -3.89 5.53
CA ALA A 151 18.95 -5.31 5.82
C ALA A 151 18.98 -5.57 7.33
N ASP A 152 18.39 -6.68 7.75
CA ASP A 152 18.43 -7.17 9.13
C ASP A 152 18.71 -8.67 9.10
N LYS A 153 19.93 -9.05 9.48
CA LYS A 153 20.38 -10.45 9.49
C LYS A 153 19.62 -11.30 10.51
N THR A 154 19.13 -10.68 11.59
CA THR A 154 18.36 -11.35 12.64
C THR A 154 16.96 -11.70 12.16
N LEU A 155 16.35 -10.81 11.37
CA LEU A 155 15.05 -11.04 10.76
C LEU A 155 15.13 -11.76 9.40
N GLY A 156 16.32 -11.87 8.81
CA GLY A 156 16.54 -12.48 7.51
C GLY A 156 16.09 -11.61 6.33
N THR A 157 16.01 -10.28 6.52
CA THR A 157 15.71 -9.33 5.46
C THR A 157 16.97 -8.86 4.76
N VAL A 158 16.83 -8.52 3.48
CA VAL A 158 17.87 -7.88 2.66
C VAL A 158 17.54 -6.40 2.46
N ALA A 159 18.54 -5.60 2.07
CA ALA A 159 18.29 -4.21 1.76
C ALA A 159 17.40 -4.05 0.53
N ALA A 160 16.48 -3.09 0.55
CA ALA A 160 15.60 -2.79 -0.58
C ALA A 160 15.36 -1.28 -0.69
N LYS A 161 14.97 -0.84 -1.88
CA LYS A 161 14.51 0.52 -2.12
C LYS A 161 13.04 0.49 -2.54
N ALA A 162 12.24 1.33 -1.91
CA ALA A 162 10.86 1.59 -2.30
C ALA A 162 10.75 2.98 -2.94
N ASP A 163 10.09 3.05 -4.08
CA ASP A 163 9.75 4.27 -4.81
C ASP A 163 8.22 4.38 -4.88
N PHE A 164 7.68 5.51 -4.46
CA PHE A 164 6.26 5.78 -4.39
C PHE A 164 5.90 7.03 -5.19
N LYS A 165 4.69 7.07 -5.74
CA LYS A 165 4.13 8.27 -6.37
C LYS A 165 2.63 8.37 -6.14
N LEU A 166 2.17 9.52 -5.64
CA LEU A 166 0.74 9.82 -5.56
C LEU A 166 0.22 10.17 -6.95
N LEU A 167 -0.62 9.30 -7.52
CA LEU A 167 -1.13 9.46 -8.87
C LEU A 167 -2.38 10.34 -8.93
N GLY A 168 -3.16 10.38 -7.86
CA GLY A 168 -4.40 11.12 -7.81
C GLY A 168 -5.41 10.49 -6.85
N GLU A 169 -6.65 10.94 -6.97
CA GLU A 169 -7.80 10.36 -6.28
C GLU A 169 -8.56 9.42 -7.22
N GLU A 170 -9.15 8.37 -6.67
CA GLU A 170 -10.06 7.47 -7.39
C GLU A 170 -11.14 6.97 -6.43
N LYS A 171 -12.38 6.85 -6.91
CA LYS A 171 -13.47 6.28 -6.12
C LYS A 171 -13.57 4.78 -6.40
N ILE A 172 -13.47 3.96 -5.35
CA ILE A 172 -13.63 2.51 -5.41
C ILE A 172 -14.84 2.12 -4.58
N GLY A 173 -15.93 1.75 -5.24
CA GLY A 173 -17.21 1.50 -4.57
C GLY A 173 -17.69 2.74 -3.81
N THR A 174 -17.81 2.63 -2.49
CA THR A 174 -18.20 3.75 -1.61
C THR A 174 -17.03 4.57 -1.07
N HIS A 175 -15.79 4.13 -1.30
CA HIS A 175 -14.58 4.72 -0.75
C HIS A 175 -13.96 5.78 -1.65
N ASP A 176 -13.68 6.96 -1.10
CA ASP A 176 -12.81 7.95 -1.74
C ASP A 176 -11.36 7.59 -1.40
N THR A 177 -10.56 7.29 -2.42
CA THR A 177 -9.20 6.73 -2.22
C THR A 177 -8.11 7.58 -2.87
N LEU A 178 -6.90 7.47 -2.33
CA LEU A 178 -5.66 7.93 -2.94
C LEU A 178 -5.04 6.78 -3.72
N LYS A 179 -4.77 7.00 -5.01
CA LYS A 179 -4.10 6.05 -5.88
C LYS A 179 -2.59 6.25 -5.82
N VAL A 180 -1.87 5.27 -5.32
CA VAL A 180 -0.41 5.32 -5.14
C VAL A 180 0.25 4.26 -6.00
N LYS A 181 1.18 4.66 -6.88
CA LYS A 181 2.11 3.72 -7.53
C LYS A 181 3.19 3.36 -6.52
N ALA A 182 3.48 2.08 -6.35
CA ALA A 182 4.54 1.59 -5.48
C ALA A 182 5.44 0.63 -6.27
N THR A 183 6.75 0.83 -6.15
CA THR A 183 7.76 -0.11 -6.63
C THR A 183 8.71 -0.41 -5.48
N VAL A 184 8.86 -1.67 -5.10
CA VAL A 184 9.86 -2.10 -4.11
C VAL A 184 10.81 -3.06 -4.78
N LYS A 185 12.12 -2.80 -4.68
CA LYS A 185 13.15 -3.63 -5.26
C LYS A 185 14.23 -3.93 -4.24
N GLU A 186 14.46 -5.20 -3.98
CA GLU A 186 15.63 -5.63 -3.21
C GLU A 186 16.92 -5.29 -3.98
N THR A 187 17.91 -4.81 -3.25
CA THR A 187 19.18 -4.30 -3.78
C THR A 187 20.35 -5.25 -3.50
N GLU A 188 20.08 -6.34 -2.78
CA GLU A 188 21.05 -7.36 -2.37
C GLU A 188 20.45 -8.77 -2.52
N GLY A 189 21.31 -9.79 -2.42
CA GLY A 189 20.93 -11.21 -2.51
C GLY A 189 21.05 -11.80 -3.92
N ASP A 190 21.07 -13.13 -3.99
CA ASP A 190 21.31 -13.87 -5.25
C ASP A 190 20.10 -13.83 -6.20
N ALA A 191 18.90 -13.68 -5.66
CA ALA A 191 17.66 -13.52 -6.40
C ALA A 191 16.84 -12.35 -5.80
N PRO A 192 17.18 -11.10 -6.14
CA PRO A 192 16.48 -9.93 -5.64
C PRO A 192 15.02 -9.94 -6.08
N ALA A 193 14.13 -9.78 -5.12
CA ALA A 193 12.71 -9.69 -5.33
C ALA A 193 12.30 -8.27 -5.76
N THR A 194 11.22 -8.18 -6.53
CA THR A 194 10.62 -6.91 -6.93
C THR A 194 9.12 -6.97 -6.79
N SER A 195 8.54 -5.85 -6.40
CA SER A 195 7.12 -5.55 -6.36
C SER A 195 6.86 -4.31 -7.19
N ASP A 196 5.98 -4.40 -8.17
CA ASP A 196 5.55 -3.26 -8.99
C ASP A 196 4.03 -3.27 -9.07
N GLY A 197 3.41 -2.21 -8.54
CA GLY A 197 1.96 -2.23 -8.36
C GLY A 197 1.35 -0.88 -8.07
N THR A 198 0.04 -0.90 -7.90
CA THR A 198 -0.76 0.26 -7.47
C THR A 198 -1.55 -0.13 -6.23
N MET A 199 -1.65 0.80 -5.29
CA MET A 199 -2.46 0.68 -4.08
C MET A 199 -3.48 1.82 -4.06
N TRP A 200 -4.68 1.51 -3.57
CA TRP A 200 -5.75 2.48 -3.34
C TRP A 200 -5.99 2.55 -1.84
N ILE A 201 -5.69 3.71 -1.27
CA ILE A 201 -5.67 3.96 0.16
C ILE A 201 -6.84 4.84 0.53
N ASP A 202 -7.63 4.44 1.52
CA ASP A 202 -8.80 5.20 1.98
C ASP A 202 -8.38 6.57 2.51
N LYS A 203 -9.03 7.64 2.04
CA LYS A 203 -8.71 9.02 2.47
C LYS A 203 -9.11 9.30 3.91
N ALA A 204 -10.09 8.59 4.47
CA ALA A 204 -10.58 8.83 5.81
C ALA A 204 -9.60 8.32 6.87
N ASP A 205 -8.99 7.15 6.64
CA ASP A 205 -8.21 6.47 7.67
C ASP A 205 -6.90 5.83 7.21
N GLY A 206 -6.53 5.94 5.93
CA GLY A 206 -5.29 5.38 5.41
C GLY A 206 -5.27 3.86 5.28
N SER A 207 -6.40 3.16 5.41
CA SER A 207 -6.48 1.72 5.21
C SER A 207 -6.44 1.35 3.72
N MET A 208 -5.94 0.15 3.39
CA MET A 208 -5.96 -0.34 2.01
C MET A 208 -7.40 -0.71 1.61
N ILE A 209 -7.85 -0.19 0.47
CA ILE A 209 -9.10 -0.58 -0.20
C ILE A 209 -8.83 -1.58 -1.32
N LYS A 210 -7.76 -1.35 -2.09
CA LYS A 210 -7.40 -2.22 -3.20
C LYS A 210 -5.89 -2.23 -3.43
N THR A 211 -5.35 -3.33 -3.92
CA THR A 211 -4.02 -3.35 -4.55
C THR A 211 -4.02 -4.27 -5.77
N GLU A 212 -3.25 -3.87 -6.77
CA GLU A 212 -2.88 -4.72 -7.91
C GLU A 212 -1.36 -4.65 -8.06
N VAL A 213 -0.68 -5.79 -7.93
CA VAL A 213 0.77 -5.85 -7.87
C VAL A 213 1.30 -7.05 -8.63
N LYS A 214 2.45 -6.86 -9.29
CA LYS A 214 3.26 -7.93 -9.85
C LYS A 214 4.48 -8.13 -8.96
N TRP A 215 4.66 -9.35 -8.47
CA TRP A 215 5.87 -9.78 -7.81
C TRP A 215 6.75 -10.62 -8.73
N THR A 216 8.05 -10.35 -8.67
CA THR A 216 9.09 -11.12 -9.37
C THR A 216 10.08 -11.63 -8.34
N ASN A 217 10.48 -12.90 -8.43
CA ASN A 217 11.38 -13.56 -7.48
C ASN A 217 10.93 -13.38 -6.01
N ALA A 218 9.63 -13.43 -5.75
CA ALA A 218 9.08 -13.26 -4.41
C ALA A 218 9.45 -14.45 -3.50
N PRO A 219 9.96 -14.20 -2.28
CA PRO A 219 10.39 -15.25 -1.35
C PRO A 219 9.19 -15.77 -0.54
N PHE A 220 8.21 -16.37 -1.23
CA PHE A 220 7.01 -16.93 -0.58
C PHE A 220 7.41 -17.92 0.54
N PRO A 221 6.93 -17.72 1.78
CA PRO A 221 7.19 -18.63 2.88
C PRO A 221 6.81 -20.07 2.53
N GLY A 222 7.69 -21.03 2.84
CA GLY A 222 7.48 -22.45 2.56
C GLY A 222 7.78 -22.89 1.12
N SER A 223 8.03 -21.98 0.18
CA SER A 223 8.49 -22.33 -1.16
C SER A 223 10.00 -22.62 -1.16
N PRO A 224 10.48 -23.68 -1.84
CA PRO A 224 11.91 -23.99 -1.95
C PRO A 224 12.67 -23.02 -2.86
N ALA A 225 11.96 -22.24 -3.69
CA ALA A 225 12.55 -21.26 -4.59
C ALA A 225 11.66 -20.00 -4.69
N PRO A 226 12.22 -18.84 -5.07
CA PRO A 226 11.43 -17.63 -5.34
C PRO A 226 10.44 -17.84 -6.49
N LEU A 227 9.27 -17.19 -6.42
CA LEU A 227 8.20 -17.34 -7.41
C LEU A 227 7.78 -15.99 -8.00
N ASN A 228 7.18 -16.01 -9.18
CA ASN A 228 6.53 -14.84 -9.76
C ASN A 228 5.03 -14.91 -9.50
N ALA A 229 4.41 -13.76 -9.26
CA ALA A 229 2.97 -13.69 -9.05
C ALA A 229 2.38 -12.37 -9.56
N THR A 230 1.13 -12.39 -10.00
CA THR A 230 0.29 -11.20 -10.11
C THR A 230 -0.81 -11.33 -9.07
N VAL A 231 -0.94 -10.33 -8.20
CA VAL A 231 -1.85 -10.36 -7.06
C VAL A 231 -2.81 -9.18 -7.14
N LYS A 232 -4.08 -9.45 -6.90
CA LYS A 232 -5.13 -8.46 -6.71
C LYS A 232 -5.79 -8.71 -5.36
N ILE A 233 -5.90 -7.65 -4.57
CA ILE A 233 -6.60 -7.69 -3.29
C ILE A 233 -7.58 -6.53 -3.28
N GLU A 234 -8.81 -6.76 -2.85
CA GLU A 234 -9.86 -5.74 -2.77
C GLU A 234 -10.68 -5.94 -1.50
N ARG A 235 -10.97 -4.83 -0.79
CA ARG A 235 -11.81 -4.86 0.41
C ARG A 235 -13.21 -5.32 0.02
N VAL A 236 -13.76 -6.20 0.84
CA VAL A 236 -15.15 -6.64 0.76
C VAL A 236 -15.94 -5.83 1.78
N ASP A 237 -16.75 -4.89 1.28
CA ASP A 237 -17.69 -4.15 2.11
C ASP A 237 -18.83 -5.08 2.57
N LYS A 238 -19.40 -4.79 3.75
CA LYS A 238 -20.52 -5.54 4.31
C LYS A 238 -21.85 -5.12 3.73
#